data_AF-A0A2V8WQR9-F1
#
_entry.id   AF-A0A2V8WQR9-F1
#
_cell.length_a   1.000
_cell.length_b   1.000
_cell.length_c   1.000
_cell.angle_alpha   90.00
_cell.angle_beta   90.00
_cell.angle_gamma   90.00
#
_symmetry.space_group_name_H-M   'P 1'
#
loop_
_entity.id
_entity.type
_entity.pdbx_description
1 polymer ?
#
loop_
_entity_poly.entity_id
_entity_poly.type
_entity_poly.pdbx_seq_one_letter_code
_entity_poly.pdbx_strand_id
1 'polypeptide(L)'
;MSIRISPDANRPSATIEIPLECPLPDYDLHQLEHPTPRDVDAVLVSQGFRDLVDDARGVLMDLLAHPPFQAHSPENANLDFTHSTPMPLELTQLTGAICPGDDESYRPGLWIVLQDPHAKPGTPLAPMAQECITAIVHEFVRRLQLA
;
A
#
# COMPACT_ATOMS: atom_id res chain seq x y z
N MET A 1 1.30 -12.19 7.06
CA MET A 1 1.47 -10.88 6.42
C MET A 1 2.23 -11.03 5.12
N SER A 2 1.51 -11.44 4.08
CA SER A 2 2.02 -11.57 2.71
C SER A 2 1.79 -10.28 1.92
N ILE A 3 2.31 -9.15 2.43
CA ILE A 3 2.32 -7.88 1.69
C ILE A 3 3.20 -8.07 0.45
N ARG A 4 2.66 -7.80 -0.74
CA ARG A 4 3.42 -7.91 -2.00
C ARG A 4 3.64 -6.53 -2.59
N ILE A 5 4.90 -6.11 -2.68
CA ILE A 5 5.31 -4.86 -3.33
C ILE A 5 6.03 -5.24 -4.61
N SER A 6 5.43 -4.87 -5.75
CA SER A 6 5.90 -5.22 -7.09
C SER A 6 6.23 -3.94 -7.86
N PRO A 7 7.52 -3.56 -7.99
CA PRO A 7 7.91 -2.41 -8.83
C PRO A 7 7.68 -2.71 -10.31
N ASP A 8 7.25 -1.71 -11.07
CA ASP A 8 7.15 -1.78 -12.52
C ASP A 8 8.55 -1.57 -13.14
N ALA A 9 8.96 -2.49 -14.01
CA ALA A 9 10.26 -2.41 -14.69
C ALA A 9 10.33 -1.28 -15.73
N ASN A 10 9.18 -0.83 -16.25
CA ASN A 10 9.06 0.13 -17.34
C ASN A 10 8.42 1.45 -16.90
N ARG A 11 8.02 1.57 -15.64
CA ARG A 11 7.40 2.78 -15.10
C ARG A 11 7.95 3.08 -13.71
N PRO A 12 8.01 4.36 -13.31
CA PRO A 12 8.43 4.73 -11.99
C PRO A 12 7.29 4.54 -10.99
N SER A 13 6.76 3.33 -10.90
CA SER A 13 5.63 2.98 -10.04
C SER A 13 5.84 1.63 -9.39
N ALA A 14 5.18 1.42 -8.26
CA ALA A 14 5.05 0.10 -7.66
C ALA A 14 3.59 -0.18 -7.34
N THR A 15 3.22 -1.43 -7.58
CA THR A 15 1.96 -2.01 -7.13
C THR A 15 2.15 -2.59 -5.74
N ILE A 16 1.20 -2.37 -4.85
CA ILE A 16 1.14 -2.95 -3.52
C ILE A 16 -0.16 -3.71 -3.37
N GLU A 17 -0.06 -4.97 -2.97
CA GLU A 17 -1.18 -5.85 -2.66
C GLU A 17 -1.15 -6.20 -1.16
N ILE A 18 -2.26 -5.91 -0.48
CA ILE A 18 -2.43 -6.16 0.96
C ILE A 18 -3.67 -7.02 1.16
N PRO A 19 -3.52 -8.36 1.31
CA PRO A 19 -4.64 -9.23 1.64
C PRO A 19 -5.16 -8.95 3.04
N LEU A 20 -6.48 -9.04 3.25
CA LEU A 20 -7.07 -9.01 4.58
C LEU A 20 -6.90 -10.38 5.25
N GLU A 21 -6.03 -10.45 6.26
CA GLU A 21 -5.73 -11.70 6.98
C GLU A 21 -6.65 -11.90 8.20
N CYS A 22 -7.04 -10.81 8.85
CA CYS A 22 -7.88 -10.80 10.05
C CYS A 22 -9.23 -10.12 9.78
N PRO A 23 -10.34 -10.61 10.38
CA PRO A 23 -11.61 -9.91 10.33
C PRO A 23 -11.44 -8.52 10.93
N LEU A 24 -12.00 -7.51 10.25
CA LEU A 24 -11.96 -6.12 10.70
C LEU A 24 -13.34 -5.76 11.26
N PRO A 25 -13.55 -5.86 12.60
CA PRO A 25 -14.87 -5.70 13.21
C PRO A 25 -15.43 -4.28 13.05
N ASP A 26 -14.56 -3.29 12.98
CA ASP A 26 -14.94 -1.88 12.77
C ASP A 26 -15.59 -1.65 11.40
N TYR A 27 -15.39 -2.57 10.46
CA TYR A 27 -15.90 -2.51 9.08
C TYR A 27 -16.89 -3.63 8.77
N ASP A 28 -17.41 -4.37 9.76
CA ASP A 28 -18.39 -5.46 9.56
C ASP A 28 -17.91 -6.54 8.56
N LEU A 29 -16.60 -6.79 8.50
CA LEU A 29 -15.97 -7.73 7.56
C LEU A 29 -15.78 -9.12 8.22
N HIS A 30 -16.78 -9.99 8.09
CA HIS A 30 -16.85 -11.26 8.82
C HIS A 30 -16.47 -12.53 8.04
N GLN A 31 -16.38 -12.48 6.70
CA GLN A 31 -16.04 -13.65 5.86
C GLN A 31 -15.00 -13.27 4.80
N LEU A 32 -13.72 -13.33 5.16
CA LEU A 32 -12.61 -12.93 4.29
C LEU A 32 -12.03 -14.07 3.45
N GLU A 33 -12.23 -15.33 3.84
CA GLU A 33 -11.66 -16.47 3.13
C GLU A 33 -12.72 -17.22 2.32
N HIS A 34 -12.41 -17.46 1.05
CA HIS A 34 -13.22 -18.30 0.18
C HIS A 34 -12.38 -19.35 -0.57
N PRO A 35 -12.89 -20.59 -0.69
CA PRO A 35 -12.16 -21.70 -1.30
C PRO A 35 -12.12 -21.64 -2.83
N THR A 36 -12.95 -20.79 -3.46
CA THR A 36 -12.97 -20.61 -4.91
C THR A 36 -13.03 -19.12 -5.24
N PRO A 37 -12.24 -18.64 -6.22
CA PRO A 37 -12.35 -17.26 -6.68
C PRO A 37 -13.77 -17.02 -7.22
N ARG A 38 -14.41 -15.96 -6.74
CA ARG A 38 -15.74 -15.54 -7.19
C ARG A 38 -15.60 -14.44 -8.23
N ASP A 39 -16.51 -14.41 -9.21
CA ASP A 39 -16.57 -13.32 -10.21
C ASP A 39 -16.78 -11.94 -9.57
N VAL A 40 -17.49 -11.90 -8.43
CA VAL A 40 -17.60 -10.72 -7.57
C VAL A 40 -17.56 -11.21 -6.11
N ASP A 41 -16.57 -10.74 -5.35
CA ASP A 41 -16.58 -10.96 -3.91
C ASP A 41 -17.59 -10.00 -3.27
N ALA A 42 -18.58 -10.56 -2.56
CA ALA A 42 -19.62 -9.78 -1.88
C ALA A 42 -19.02 -8.82 -0.84
N VAL A 43 -17.84 -9.13 -0.30
CA VAL A 43 -17.09 -8.25 0.59
C VAL A 43 -16.67 -6.99 -0.13
N LEU A 44 -16.14 -7.08 -1.36
CA LEU A 44 -15.64 -5.93 -2.11
C LEU A 44 -16.73 -4.91 -2.47
N VAL A 45 -18.00 -5.33 -2.51
CA VAL A 45 -19.16 -4.46 -2.77
C VAL A 45 -19.93 -4.09 -1.49
N SER A 46 -19.46 -4.56 -0.33
CA SER A 46 -20.09 -4.25 0.95
C SER A 46 -19.84 -2.79 1.35
N GLN A 47 -20.73 -2.24 2.16
CA GLN A 47 -20.54 -0.90 2.74
C GLN A 47 -19.27 -0.87 3.59
N GLY A 48 -19.04 -1.90 4.41
CA GLY A 48 -17.86 -2.02 5.25
C GLY A 48 -16.54 -1.94 4.48
N PHE A 49 -16.45 -2.62 3.33
CA PHE A 49 -15.25 -2.54 2.51
C PHE A 49 -15.08 -1.18 1.82
N ARG A 50 -16.19 -0.52 1.45
CA ARG A 50 -16.13 0.85 0.94
C ARG A 50 -15.60 1.82 2.01
N ASP A 51 -16.09 1.70 3.24
CA ASP A 51 -15.64 2.50 4.37
C ASP A 51 -14.13 2.25 4.63
N LEU A 52 -13.68 0.99 4.53
CA LEU A 52 -12.26 0.63 4.60
C LEU A 52 -11.43 1.31 3.49
N VAL A 53 -11.91 1.34 2.25
CA VAL A 53 -11.20 2.00 1.14
C VAL A 53 -11.12 3.52 1.34
N ASP A 54 -12.18 4.13 1.88
CA ASP A 54 -12.22 5.57 2.15
C ASP A 54 -11.27 5.94 3.32
N ASP A 55 -11.26 5.17 4.41
CA ASP A 55 -10.32 5.36 5.52
C ASP A 55 -8.88 5.07 5.10
N ALA A 56 -8.66 4.01 4.31
CA ALA A 56 -7.37 3.72 3.72
C ALA A 56 -6.85 4.87 2.87
N ARG A 57 -7.71 5.53 2.09
CA ARG A 57 -7.32 6.71 1.33
C ARG A 57 -6.86 7.83 2.25
N GLY A 58 -7.61 8.10 3.33
CA GLY A 58 -7.27 9.14 4.30
C GLY A 58 -5.91 8.89 4.95
N VAL A 59 -5.69 7.68 5.47
CA VAL A 59 -4.43 7.28 6.11
C VAL A 59 -3.26 7.33 5.12
N LEU A 60 -3.45 6.83 3.90
CA LEU A 60 -2.38 6.84 2.89
C LEU A 60 -2.00 8.26 2.46
N MET A 61 -2.98 9.14 2.27
CA MET A 61 -2.71 10.54 1.92
C MET A 61 -1.94 11.26 3.03
N ASP A 62 -2.26 11.01 4.30
CA ASP A 62 -1.49 11.55 5.41
C ASP A 62 -0.05 11.03 5.42
N LEU A 63 0.15 9.74 5.15
CA LEU A 63 1.50 9.15 5.10
C LEU A 63 2.32 9.62 3.89
N LEU A 64 1.68 9.90 2.76
CA LEU A 64 2.36 10.48 1.60
C LEU A 64 2.76 11.94 1.85
N ALA A 65 1.95 12.69 2.60
CA ALA A 65 2.29 14.04 3.03
C ALA A 65 3.35 14.07 4.15
N HIS A 66 3.34 13.06 5.02
CA HIS A 66 4.19 12.96 6.21
C HIS A 66 4.83 11.56 6.30
N PRO A 67 5.81 11.25 5.43
CA PRO A 67 6.40 9.91 5.38
C PRO A 67 7.08 9.53 6.70
N PRO A 68 6.97 8.25 7.13
CA PRO A 68 7.60 7.79 8.35
C PRO A 68 9.13 7.92 8.28
N PHE A 69 9.74 8.31 9.41
CA PHE A 69 11.16 8.61 9.54
C PHE A 69 12.07 7.48 9.03
N GLN A 70 13.02 7.79 8.13
CA GLN A 70 13.99 6.83 7.60
C GLN A 70 15.30 6.85 8.40
N ALA A 71 15.62 5.76 9.10
CA ALA A 71 16.82 5.64 9.93
C ALA A 71 18.14 5.62 9.13
N HIS A 72 18.09 5.32 7.83
CA HIS A 72 19.27 5.12 6.97
C HIS A 72 19.52 6.21 5.92
N SER A 73 18.97 7.42 6.10
CA SER A 73 19.44 8.54 5.29
C SER A 73 20.87 8.90 5.73
N PRO A 74 21.88 8.96 4.84
CA PRO A 74 23.23 9.43 5.16
C PRO A 74 23.26 10.89 5.66
N GLU A 75 22.13 11.59 5.60
CA GLU A 75 21.89 12.91 6.19
C GLU A 75 21.91 12.92 7.72
N ASN A 76 21.81 11.77 8.40
CA ASN A 76 21.87 11.72 9.86
C ASN A 76 23.31 11.85 10.42
N ALA A 77 24.32 11.87 9.55
CA ALA A 77 25.73 12.09 9.92
C ALA A 77 26.25 13.48 9.55
N ASN A 78 25.46 14.33 8.88
CA ASN A 78 25.88 15.66 8.49
C ASN A 78 24.73 16.65 8.71
N LEU A 79 24.97 17.68 9.54
CA LEU A 79 24.06 18.80 9.78
C LEU A 79 23.93 19.67 8.53
N ASP A 80 23.46 19.10 7.42
CA ASP A 80 23.18 19.83 6.20
C ASP A 80 21.69 20.18 6.19
N PHE A 81 21.39 21.47 6.29
CA PHE A 81 20.02 22.01 6.28
C PHE A 81 19.43 22.09 4.86
N THR A 82 20.08 21.48 3.87
CA THR A 82 19.44 21.20 2.58
C THR A 82 18.49 20.04 2.76
N HIS A 83 17.27 20.36 3.17
CA HIS A 83 16.12 19.47 3.21
C HIS A 83 16.08 18.63 1.91
N SER A 84 16.57 17.39 1.93
CA SER A 84 16.25 16.44 0.86
C SER A 84 14.79 16.15 1.05
N THR A 85 13.94 16.94 0.37
CA THR A 85 12.50 16.71 0.35
C THR A 85 12.30 15.24 0.02
N PRO A 86 11.64 14.46 0.89
CA PRO A 86 11.34 13.07 0.58
C PRO A 86 10.68 13.05 -0.78
N MET A 87 11.18 12.17 -1.65
CA MET A 87 10.71 12.02 -3.03
C MET A 87 9.18 11.88 -2.98
N PRO A 88 8.39 12.86 -3.48
CA PRO A 88 6.96 12.89 -3.24
C PRO A 88 6.32 11.81 -4.10
N LEU A 89 5.99 10.69 -3.48
CA LEU A 89 5.21 9.62 -4.09
C LEU A 89 3.77 10.10 -4.22
N GLU A 90 3.13 9.74 -5.33
CA GLU A 90 1.73 10.04 -5.57
C GLU A 90 0.90 8.76 -5.62
N LEU A 91 -0.34 8.85 -5.10
CA LEU A 91 -1.33 7.80 -5.27
C LEU A 91 -1.94 7.86 -6.66
N THR A 92 -1.65 6.87 -7.49
CA THR A 92 -2.30 6.71 -8.80
C THR A 92 -3.62 5.95 -8.68
N GLN A 93 -3.65 4.88 -7.87
CA GLN A 93 -4.83 4.04 -7.71
C GLN A 93 -4.90 3.45 -6.30
N LEU A 94 -6.11 3.40 -5.75
CA LEU A 94 -6.47 2.65 -4.54
C LEU A 94 -7.83 2.03 -4.77
N THR A 95 -7.89 0.71 -4.81
CA THR A 95 -9.11 -0.08 -5.04
C THR A 95 -9.11 -1.35 -4.20
N GLY A 96 -10.27 -1.98 -4.08
CA GLY A 96 -10.34 -3.38 -3.64
C GLY A 96 -9.84 -4.34 -4.71
N ALA A 97 -9.26 -5.45 -4.27
CA ALA A 97 -8.86 -6.55 -5.14
C ALA A 97 -9.05 -7.89 -4.44
N ILE A 98 -9.05 -8.95 -5.25
CA ILE A 98 -8.93 -10.31 -4.74
C ILE A 98 -7.44 -10.66 -4.79
N CYS A 99 -6.80 -10.74 -3.63
CA CYS A 99 -5.41 -11.09 -3.47
C CYS A 99 -5.26 -12.62 -3.37
N PRO A 100 -4.35 -13.24 -4.14
CA PRO A 100 -4.06 -14.66 -4.02
C PRO A 100 -3.23 -14.94 -2.75
N GLY A 101 -3.76 -15.79 -1.88
CA GLY A 101 -3.08 -16.32 -0.70
C GLY A 101 -2.07 -17.42 -1.04
N ASP A 102 -1.33 -17.87 -0.01
CA ASP A 102 -0.25 -18.84 -0.18
C ASP A 102 -0.76 -20.30 -0.31
N ASP A 103 -1.99 -20.58 0.15
CA ASP A 103 -2.62 -21.92 0.17
C ASP A 103 -3.78 -22.07 -0.86
N GLU A 104 -3.61 -21.57 -2.09
CA GLU A 104 -4.68 -21.54 -3.12
C GLU A 104 -6.00 -20.88 -2.65
N SER A 105 -5.94 -20.08 -1.59
CA SER A 105 -7.05 -19.30 -1.07
C SER A 105 -7.05 -17.90 -1.70
N TYR A 106 -8.23 -17.32 -1.82
CA TYR A 106 -8.41 -15.97 -2.34
C TYR A 106 -9.01 -15.12 -1.23
N ARG A 107 -8.40 -13.96 -0.98
CA ARG A 107 -8.83 -13.02 0.06
C ARG A 107 -9.15 -11.67 -0.55
N PRO A 108 -10.19 -10.96 -0.10
CA PRO A 108 -10.33 -9.55 -0.42
C PRO A 108 -9.14 -8.79 0.21
N GLY A 109 -8.76 -7.69 -0.43
CA GLY A 109 -7.58 -6.92 -0.06
C GLY A 109 -7.56 -5.56 -0.73
N LEU A 110 -6.55 -4.78 -0.40
CA LEU A 110 -6.30 -3.48 -1.01
C LEU A 110 -5.27 -3.63 -2.12
N TRP A 111 -5.57 -3.03 -3.27
CA TRP A 111 -4.65 -2.84 -4.38
C TRP A 111 -4.31 -1.35 -4.50
N ILE A 112 -3.03 -1.04 -4.40
CA ILE A 112 -2.51 0.32 -4.37
C ILE A 112 -1.46 0.46 -5.46
N VAL A 113 -1.48 1.59 -6.16
CA VAL A 113 -0.41 1.95 -7.11
C VAL A 113 0.15 3.30 -6.67
N LEU A 114 1.44 3.29 -6.30
CA LEU A 114 2.19 4.50 -6.00
C LEU A 114 3.17 4.77 -7.13
N GLN A 115 3.33 6.04 -7.50
CA GLN A 115 4.25 6.48 -8.54
C GLN A 115 5.18 7.59 -8.03
N ASP A 116 6.39 7.65 -8.58
CA ASP A 116 7.22 8.86 -8.52
C ASP A 116 6.90 9.73 -9.74
N PRO A 117 6.21 10.88 -9.57
CA PRO A 117 5.83 11.76 -10.68
C PRO A 117 7.03 12.55 -11.26
N HIS A 118 8.16 12.60 -10.55
CA HIS A 118 9.35 13.35 -10.97
C HIS A 118 10.37 12.48 -11.72
N ALA A 119 10.22 11.15 -11.64
CA ALA A 119 11.04 10.24 -12.39
C ALA A 119 10.78 10.31 -13.90
N LYS A 120 11.78 9.96 -14.69
CA LYS A 120 11.66 9.95 -16.15
C LYS A 120 10.67 8.86 -16.57
N PRO A 121 9.75 9.15 -17.51
CA PRO A 121 8.91 8.11 -18.10
C PRO A 121 9.77 6.99 -18.71
N GLY A 122 9.35 5.74 -18.54
CA GLY A 122 10.09 4.58 -19.07
C GLY A 122 11.23 4.08 -18.18
N THR A 123 11.48 4.71 -17.02
CA THR A 123 12.48 4.21 -16.05
C THR A 123 11.82 3.51 -14.87
N PRO A 124 12.43 2.45 -14.32
CA PRO A 124 11.94 1.79 -13.12
C PRO A 124 12.04 2.70 -11.90
N LEU A 125 11.29 2.36 -10.85
CA LEU A 125 11.32 3.05 -9.57
C LEU A 125 12.73 2.98 -8.94
N ALA A 126 13.23 4.11 -8.43
CA ALA A 126 14.54 4.18 -7.79
C ALA A 126 14.59 3.36 -6.48
N PRO A 127 15.75 2.81 -6.07
CA PRO A 127 15.87 2.03 -4.83
C PRO A 127 15.41 2.80 -3.58
N MET A 128 15.76 4.09 -3.46
CA MET A 128 15.30 4.93 -2.35
C MET A 128 13.78 5.09 -2.30
N ALA A 129 13.12 5.17 -3.45
CA ALA A 129 11.66 5.22 -3.52
C ALA A 129 11.03 3.88 -3.13
N GLN A 130 11.65 2.74 -3.47
CA GLN A 130 11.20 1.43 -3.01
C GLN A 130 11.30 1.27 -1.48
N GLU A 131 12.38 1.74 -0.88
CA GLU A 131 12.54 1.76 0.58
C GLU A 131 11.49 2.66 1.24
N CYS A 132 11.22 3.83 0.66
CA CYS A 132 10.18 4.73 1.12
C CYS A 132 8.78 4.09 1.05
N ILE A 133 8.43 3.46 -0.07
CA ILE A 133 7.17 2.71 -0.22
C ILE A 133 7.06 1.63 0.85
N THR A 134 8.15 0.88 1.09
CA THR A 134 8.15 -0.17 2.12
C THR A 134 7.84 0.39 3.50
N ALA A 135 8.47 1.50 3.88
CA ALA A 135 8.22 2.16 5.16
C ALA A 135 6.78 2.70 5.28
N ILE A 136 6.27 3.34 4.23
CA ILE A 136 4.89 3.83 4.16
C ILE A 136 3.90 2.67 4.31
N VAL A 137 4.10 1.58 3.58
CA VAL A 137 3.21 0.41 3.59
C VAL A 137 3.17 -0.25 4.96
N HIS A 138 4.31 -0.36 5.64
CA HIS A 138 4.37 -0.92 6.99
C HIS A 138 3.58 -0.06 7.99
N GLU A 139 3.76 1.26 7.95
CA GLU A 139 3.04 2.18 8.82
C GLU A 139 1.53 2.23 8.46
N PHE A 140 1.19 2.14 7.19
CA PHE A 140 -0.17 2.07 6.68
C PHE A 140 -0.92 0.85 7.22
N VAL A 141 -0.32 -0.35 7.11
CA VAL A 141 -0.88 -1.59 7.64
C VAL A 141 -1.08 -1.51 9.16
N ARG A 142 -0.11 -0.93 9.87
CA ARG A 142 -0.17 -0.74 11.32
C ARG A 142 -1.33 0.19 11.72
N ARG A 143 -1.52 1.31 11.03
CA ARG A 143 -2.57 2.29 11.35
C ARG A 143 -3.98 1.75 11.11
N LEU A 144 -4.15 0.96 10.05
CA LEU A 144 -5.43 0.33 9.71
C LEU A 144 -5.68 -1.01 10.39
N GLN A 145 -4.72 -1.50 11.20
CA GLN A 145 -4.82 -2.79 11.90
C GLN A 145 -5.14 -3.96 10.97
N LEU A 146 -4.56 -3.93 9.75
CA LEU A 146 -4.74 -5.02 8.78
C LEU A 146 -3.98 -6.29 9.20
N ALA A 147 -3.09 -6.16 10.19
CA ALA A 147 -2.20 -7.17 10.78
C ALA A 147 -2.27 -7.15 12.31
#